data_AF-A0A224Z782-F1
#
_entry.id   AF-A0A224Z782-F1
#
_cell.length_a   1.000
_cell.length_b   1.000
_cell.length_c   1.000
_cell.angle_alpha   90.00
_cell.angle_beta   90.00
_cell.angle_gamma   90.00
#
_symmetry.space_group_name_H-M   'P 1'
#
loop_
_entity.id
_entity.type
_entity.pdbx_description
1 polymer ?
#
loop_
_entity_poly.entity_id
_entity_poly.type
_entity_poly.pdbx_seq_one_letter_code
_entity_poly.pdbx_strand_id
1 'polypeptide(L)'
;MELNFQKMVTRTFTNKKEPLQFRYGNPDHTLGNVQEFKYLGVVFPPNLKWHKYIDLISAKSLKKLGYLRRTLKVPQKNCKLIAYKSLVRPLEYASVVWSPHLANDKD
;
A
#
# COMPACT_ATOMS: atom_id res chain seq x y z
N MET A 1 -6.14 30.03 0.95
CA MET A 1 -5.98 28.59 0.68
C MET A 1 -7.02 27.86 1.51
N GLU A 2 -7.96 27.16 0.89
CA GLU A 2 -9.06 26.48 1.59
C GLU A 2 -8.81 24.97 1.65
N LEU A 3 -9.23 24.33 2.75
CA LEU A 3 -9.07 22.91 2.98
C LEU A 3 -10.28 22.13 2.42
N ASN A 4 -10.01 21.03 1.71
CA ASN A 4 -11.06 20.14 1.22
C ASN A 4 -11.36 19.03 2.23
N PHE A 5 -12.36 19.24 3.08
CA PHE A 5 -12.75 18.30 4.12
C PHE A 5 -13.31 16.97 3.59
N GLN A 6 -13.93 16.95 2.41
CA GLN A 6 -14.49 15.73 1.83
C GLN A 6 -13.42 14.67 1.49
N LYS A 7 -12.18 15.09 1.27
CA LYS A 7 -11.05 14.19 0.99
C LYS A 7 -10.22 13.86 2.23
N MET A 8 -10.53 14.46 3.37
CA MET A 8 -9.78 14.30 4.60
C MET A 8 -10.35 13.16 5.44
N VAL A 9 -9.45 12.42 6.05
CA VAL A 9 -9.77 11.32 6.97
C VAL A 9 -8.86 11.42 8.17
N THR A 10 -9.29 10.88 9.30
CA THR A 10 -8.45 10.79 10.49
C THR A 10 -8.10 9.35 10.78
N ARG A 11 -6.84 9.13 11.15
CA ARG A 11 -6.38 7.82 11.62
C ARG A 11 -5.30 7.97 12.67
N THR A 12 -5.49 7.27 13.77
CA THR A 12 -4.49 7.09 14.82
C THR A 12 -3.72 5.80 14.54
N PHE A 13 -2.40 5.87 14.52
CA PHE A 13 -1.53 4.69 14.45
C PHE A 13 -1.11 4.26 15.86
N THR A 14 -1.44 3.04 16.26
CA THR A 14 -1.08 2.52 17.58
C THR A 14 -1.23 1.00 17.65
N ASN A 15 -0.45 0.38 18.54
CA ASN A 15 -0.56 -1.03 18.89
C ASN A 15 -1.43 -1.28 20.14
N LYS A 16 -1.99 -0.22 20.75
CA LYS A 16 -2.90 -0.34 21.89
C LYS A 16 -4.22 -0.99 21.44
N LYS A 17 -4.75 -1.89 22.27
CA LYS A 17 -6.08 -2.51 22.05
C LYS A 17 -7.20 -1.47 22.05
N GLU A 18 -7.09 -0.48 22.93
CA GLU A 18 -8.01 0.64 23.03
C GLU A 18 -7.29 1.94 22.60
N PRO A 19 -7.41 2.33 21.32
CA PRO A 19 -6.84 3.58 20.83
C PRO A 19 -7.63 4.78 21.36
N LEU A 20 -6.92 5.84 21.75
CA LEU A 20 -7.55 7.12 22.04
C LEU A 20 -8.17 7.68 20.75
N GLN A 21 -9.45 8.03 20.83
CA GLN A 21 -10.19 8.61 19.72
C GLN A 21 -10.41 10.10 19.98
N PHE A 22 -10.07 10.90 18.97
CA PHE A 22 -10.28 12.33 18.97
C PHE A 22 -11.10 12.70 17.74
N ARG A 23 -12.04 13.63 17.93
CA ARG A 23 -12.81 14.20 16.82
C ARG A 23 -12.05 15.40 16.30
N TYR A 24 -11.59 15.30 15.06
CA TYR A 24 -10.95 16.41 14.35
C TYR A 24 -11.91 16.94 13.30
N GLY A 25 -11.87 18.25 13.06
CA GLY A 25 -12.73 18.89 12.07
C GLY A 25 -13.08 20.32 12.49
N ASN A 26 -13.99 20.90 11.71
CA ASN A 26 -14.59 22.19 12.00
C ASN A 26 -15.97 21.97 12.62
N PRO A 27 -16.61 23.00 13.21
CA PRO A 27 -17.95 22.87 13.81
C PRO A 27 -18.98 22.22 12.87
N ASP A 28 -18.90 22.50 11.57
CA ASP A 28 -19.83 21.99 10.56
C ASP A 28 -19.43 20.65 9.95
N HIS A 29 -18.17 20.21 10.13
CA HIS A 29 -17.65 19.02 9.48
C HIS A 29 -16.64 18.27 10.35
N THR A 30 -17.06 17.13 10.89
CA THR A 30 -16.19 16.20 11.62
C THR A 30 -15.59 15.16 10.66
N LEU A 31 -14.28 14.97 10.74
CA LEU A 31 -13.57 13.99 9.92
C LEU A 31 -13.86 12.56 10.37
N GLY A 32 -14.18 11.69 9.41
CA GLY A 32 -14.41 10.27 9.67
C GLY A 32 -13.14 9.53 10.08
N ASN A 33 -13.24 8.67 11.10
CA ASN A 33 -12.19 7.72 11.45
C ASN A 33 -12.31 6.48 10.55
N VAL A 34 -11.25 6.17 9.80
CA VAL A 34 -11.25 5.07 8.83
C VAL A 34 -10.35 3.94 9.30
N GLN A 35 -10.68 2.68 8.98
CA GLN A 35 -9.87 1.54 9.42
C GLN A 35 -8.55 1.40 8.65
N GLU A 36 -8.59 1.60 7.35
CA GLU A 36 -7.43 1.62 6.47
C GLU A 36 -7.60 2.81 5.56
N PHE A 37 -6.51 3.48 5.18
CA PHE A 37 -6.57 4.52 4.15
C PHE A 37 -5.47 4.32 3.13
N LYS A 38 -5.76 4.75 1.90
CA LYS A 38 -4.81 4.66 0.80
C LYS A 38 -4.14 6.01 0.61
N TYR A 39 -2.81 6.02 0.65
CA TYR A 39 -2.00 7.20 0.38
C TYR A 39 -0.85 6.84 -0.55
N LEU A 40 -0.75 7.58 -1.67
CA LEU A 40 0.26 7.36 -2.72
C LEU A 40 0.37 5.90 -3.22
N GLY A 41 -0.75 5.16 -3.24
CA GLY A 41 -0.79 3.76 -3.68
C GLY A 41 -0.50 2.73 -2.57
N VAL A 42 -0.22 3.17 -1.35
CA VAL A 42 0.02 2.33 -0.17
C VAL A 42 -1.20 2.34 0.73
N VAL A 43 -1.59 1.17 1.23
CA VAL A 43 -2.69 1.04 2.19
C VAL A 43 -2.11 1.00 3.59
N PHE A 44 -2.47 1.96 4.43
CA PHE A 44 -1.96 2.11 5.80
C PHE A 44 -2.93 1.47 6.81
N PRO A 45 -2.53 0.38 7.48
CA PRO A 45 -3.31 -0.24 8.55
C PRO A 45 -3.11 0.47 9.91
N PRO A 46 -4.02 0.32 10.89
CA PRO A 46 -3.95 1.01 12.20
C PRO A 46 -2.69 0.73 12.99
N ASN A 47 -2.26 -0.52 12.93
CA ASN A 47 -1.16 -1.07 13.72
C ASN A 47 0.14 -1.11 12.90
N LEU A 48 0.13 -0.52 11.69
CA LEU A 48 1.25 -0.57 10.74
C LEU A 48 1.77 -1.99 10.50
N LYS A 49 0.93 -3.03 10.66
CA LYS A 49 1.27 -4.41 10.32
C LYS A 49 1.05 -4.63 8.83
N TRP A 50 2.15 -4.84 8.10
CA TRP A 50 2.13 -4.83 6.64
C TRP A 50 1.80 -6.17 5.97
N HIS A 51 1.72 -7.28 6.71
CA HIS A 51 1.49 -8.63 6.19
C HIS A 51 0.40 -8.69 5.10
N LYS A 52 -0.82 -8.23 5.40
CA LYS A 52 -1.94 -8.19 4.44
C LYS A 52 -1.62 -7.37 3.18
N TYR A 53 -0.89 -6.26 3.32
CA TYR A 53 -0.49 -5.41 2.20
C TYR A 53 0.60 -6.07 1.35
N ILE A 54 1.57 -6.74 2.00
CA ILE A 54 2.64 -7.50 1.35
C ILE A 54 2.03 -8.66 0.54
N ASP A 55 1.08 -9.41 1.12
CA ASP A 55 0.38 -10.49 0.41
C ASP A 55 -0.34 -9.97 -0.83
N LEU A 56 -1.05 -8.84 -0.70
CA LEU A 56 -1.75 -8.20 -1.81
C LEU A 56 -0.79 -7.76 -2.92
N ILE A 57 0.35 -7.13 -2.58
CA ILE A 57 1.37 -6.75 -3.56
C ILE A 57 1.97 -7.98 -4.23
N SER A 58 2.36 -8.99 -3.44
CA SER A 58 2.97 -10.22 -3.93
C SER A 58 2.04 -10.95 -4.91
N ALA A 59 0.77 -11.11 -4.55
CA ALA A 59 -0.24 -11.69 -5.43
C ALA A 59 -0.42 -10.87 -6.72
N LYS A 60 -0.45 -9.54 -6.62
CA LYS A 60 -0.55 -8.64 -7.79
C LYS A 60 0.67 -8.73 -8.70
N SER A 61 1.87 -8.80 -8.13
CA SER A 61 3.14 -8.98 -8.84
C SER A 61 3.18 -10.33 -9.56
N LEU A 62 2.81 -11.41 -8.87
CA LEU A 62 2.74 -12.76 -9.45
C LEU A 62 1.71 -12.83 -10.59
N LYS A 63 0.53 -12.21 -10.43
CA LYS A 63 -0.48 -12.13 -11.50
C LYS A 63 0.06 -11.43 -12.74
N LYS A 64 0.75 -10.30 -12.57
CA LYS A 64 1.41 -9.59 -13.69
C LYS A 64 2.53 -10.40 -14.32
N LEU A 65 3.34 -11.07 -13.52
CA LEU A 65 4.39 -11.96 -14.01
C LEU A 65 3.81 -13.14 -14.80
N GLY A 66 2.74 -13.75 -14.31
CA GLY A 66 2.01 -14.81 -15.00
C GLY A 66 1.35 -14.34 -16.29
N TYR A 67 0.88 -13.10 -16.35
CA TYR A 67 0.43 -12.46 -17.60
C TYR A 67 1.61 -12.31 -18.58
N LEU A 68 2.72 -11.72 -18.15
CA LEU A 68 3.92 -11.57 -18.97
C LEU A 68 4.42 -12.91 -19.53
N ARG A 69 4.45 -13.97 -18.71
CA ARG A 69 4.87 -15.32 -19.13
C ARG A 69 3.99 -15.92 -20.22
N ARG A 70 2.68 -15.65 -20.19
CA ARG A 70 1.72 -16.19 -21.17
C ARG A 70 1.70 -15.38 -22.47
N THR A 71 1.84 -14.06 -22.38
CA THR A 71 1.72 -13.15 -23.52
C THR A 71 3.05 -12.90 -24.22
N LEU A 72 4.13 -12.69 -23.47
CA LEU A 72 5.45 -12.32 -24.03
C LEU A 72 6.28 -13.57 -24.34
N LYS A 73 5.96 -14.23 -25.45
CA LYS A 73 6.67 -15.44 -25.94
C LYS A 73 7.99 -15.15 -26.68
N VAL A 74 8.44 -13.89 -26.68
CA VAL A 74 9.67 -13.47 -27.36
C VAL A 74 10.90 -14.07 -26.66
N PRO A 75 11.89 -14.62 -27.37
CA PRO A 75 13.08 -15.22 -26.74
C PRO A 75 14.05 -14.18 -26.16
N GLN A 76 14.04 -12.96 -26.70
CA GLN A 76 15.00 -11.90 -26.36
C GLN A 76 14.87 -11.43 -24.90
N LYS A 77 15.98 -11.56 -24.15
CA LYS A 77 16.05 -11.20 -22.72
C LYS A 77 15.74 -9.72 -22.47
N ASN A 78 16.19 -8.83 -23.36
CA ASN A 78 15.99 -7.38 -23.22
C ASN A 78 14.50 -7.01 -23.23
N CYS A 79 13.71 -7.58 -24.14
CA CYS A 79 12.27 -7.35 -24.19
C CYS A 79 11.57 -7.82 -22.92
N LYS A 80 11.97 -8.99 -22.39
CA LYS A 80 11.45 -9.50 -21.10
C LYS A 80 11.81 -8.58 -19.93
N LEU A 81 13.04 -8.08 -19.90
CA LEU A 81 13.51 -7.17 -18.87
C LEU A 81 12.75 -5.85 -18.89
N ILE A 82 12.55 -5.25 -20.07
CA ILE A 82 11.77 -4.02 -20.24
C ILE A 82 10.34 -4.25 -19.75
N ALA A 83 9.68 -5.31 -20.21
CA ALA A 83 8.31 -5.62 -19.80
C ALA A 83 8.18 -5.82 -18.29
N TYR A 84 9.15 -6.51 -17.66
CA TYR A 84 9.20 -6.67 -16.21
C TYR A 84 9.38 -5.33 -15.49
N LYS A 85 10.33 -4.50 -15.92
CA LYS A 85 10.58 -3.17 -15.34
C LYS A 85 9.40 -2.22 -15.51
N SER A 86 8.65 -2.32 -16.60
CA SER A 86 7.50 -1.44 -16.84
C SER A 86 6.24 -1.89 -16.10
N LEU A 87 6.02 -3.20 -15.94
CA LEU A 87 4.76 -3.72 -15.42
C LEU A 87 4.84 -4.22 -13.98
N VAL A 88 5.93 -4.88 -13.59
CA VAL A 88 6.07 -5.50 -12.26
C VAL A 88 6.79 -4.57 -11.29
N ARG A 89 7.96 -4.04 -11.68
CA ARG A 89 8.81 -3.19 -10.81
C ARG A 89 8.10 -1.98 -10.17
N PRO A 90 7.13 -1.28 -10.80
CA PRO A 90 6.47 -0.14 -10.15
C PRO A 90 5.67 -0.54 -8.89
N LEU A 91 5.35 -1.82 -8.71
CA LEU A 91 4.68 -2.30 -7.50
C LEU A 91 5.60 -2.27 -6.27
N GLU A 92 6.92 -2.21 -6.47
CA GLU A 92 7.92 -2.13 -5.41
C GLU A 92 8.22 -0.69 -4.97
N TYR A 93 7.60 0.33 -5.59
CA TYR A 93 7.90 1.75 -5.35
C TYR A 93 7.91 2.13 -3.85
N ALA A 94 6.97 1.58 -3.08
CA ALA A 94 6.83 1.91 -1.67
C ALA A 94 7.48 0.91 -0.71
N SER A 95 8.35 0.01 -1.20
CA SER A 95 8.97 -1.05 -0.39
C SER A 95 9.69 -0.53 0.85
N VAL A 96 10.25 0.67 0.81
CA VAL A 96 10.88 1.31 1.98
C VAL A 96 9.91 1.49 3.15
N VAL A 97 8.61 1.62 2.90
CA VAL A 97 7.59 1.86 3.95
C VAL A 97 7.15 0.57 4.63
N TRP A 98 7.03 -0.52 3.87
CA TRP A 98 6.42 -1.77 4.34
C TRP A 98 7.41 -2.94 4.40
N SER A 99 8.61 -2.82 3.83
CA SER A 99 9.59 -3.89 3.86
C SER A 99 10.11 -4.05 5.28
N PRO A 100 9.99 -5.25 5.86
CA PRO A 100 10.41 -5.50 7.23
C PRO A 100 11.92 -5.31 7.40
N HIS A 101 12.31 -4.49 8.39
CA HIS A 101 13.70 -4.34 8.81
C HIS A 101 14.08 -5.29 9.95
N LEU A 102 13.09 -5.87 10.65
CA LEU A 102 13.29 -6.78 11.76
C LEU A 102 13.17 -8.24 11.29
N ALA A 103 14.00 -9.12 11.85
CA ALA A 103 14.03 -10.54 11.49
C ALA A 103 12.68 -11.24 11.71
N ASN A 104 11.90 -10.78 12.70
CA ASN A 104 10.60 -11.36 13.07
C ASN A 104 9.43 -10.94 12.16
N ASP A 105 9.65 -10.00 11.24
CA ASP A 105 8.62 -9.58 10.28
C ASP A 105 8.82 -10.27 8.90
N LYS A 106 9.78 -11.20 8.79
CA LYS A 106 10.07 -12.00 7.59
C LYS A 106 9.36 -13.36 7.68
N ASP A 107 8.04 -13.36 7.74
CA ASP A 107 7.25 -14.60 7.66
C ASP A 107 6.08 -14.46 6.68
#